data_AF-A0A9E4RU10-F1
#
_entry.id   AF-A0A9E4RU10-F1
#
_cell.length_a   1.000
_cell.length_b   1.000
_cell.length_c   1.000
_cell.angle_alpha   90.00
_cell.angle_beta   90.00
_cell.angle_gamma   90.00
#
_symmetry.space_group_name_H-M   'P 1'
#
loop_
_entity.id
_entity.type
_entity.pdbx_description
1 polymer ?
#
loop_
_entity_poly.entity_id
_entity_poly.type
_entity_poly.pdbx_seq_one_letter_code
_entity_poly.pdbx_strand_id
1 'polypeptide(L)'
;AVWGFHWYVEKQEVPRNEAGDFIRRLYVYGTSLYGLVILLLGLGVILRHLSGQAYDPIFATQVLLPGQRSLWNGATQNALALFLVGGLFWWWHWHRVSRGDVDSVLRQVYLHLFAILGGAVTVIATLSIVLFRLLQWALGEADSAGAADQFRFLPSAVAALISGGALWGYHWAVVRQESATGVVESLAARQVYRYLLAALGLGTLAAGLVILLGVVIGVIVPQSGQELLRAEWWRNPVASAVTLLLVGAPLWGFYWSGVQRDAGAGLLERSALSRRIFIYLVLGIAVLAALGNLSALLFMFLRDLLEGQLSGQLVQDTKWSIGALLIAGAVSVYYGLVLREDRQALPAPEEPSTGTPPVRKAVIALATEADRPLLRRMEAQFGIPVRFWQRLDPDAEAPTLTDEELRATQERIAQAPGDRVLLTIDASGVRVVPYREV
;
A
#
# COMPACT_ATOMS: atom_id res chain seq x y z
N ALA A 1 17.42 0.56 32.21
CA ALA A 1 18.44 1.58 32.51
C ALA A 1 18.93 2.28 31.24
N VAL A 2 19.59 1.59 30.30
CA VAL A 2 20.17 2.19 29.07
C VAL A 2 19.15 2.96 28.23
N TRP A 3 17.98 2.38 27.96
CA TRP A 3 16.90 3.05 27.20
C TRP A 3 16.33 4.29 27.90
N GLY A 4 16.24 4.27 29.24
CA GLY A 4 15.76 5.41 30.01
C GLY A 4 16.78 6.56 30.03
N PHE A 5 18.06 6.24 30.07
CA PHE A 5 19.15 7.21 29.97
C PHE A 5 19.21 7.88 28.59
N HIS A 6 19.12 7.09 27.51
CA HIS A 6 19.05 7.64 26.15
C HIS A 6 17.85 8.59 25.97
N TRP A 7 16.70 8.25 26.53
CA TRP A 7 15.49 9.09 26.48
C TRP A 7 15.65 10.40 27.27
N TYR A 8 16.28 10.32 28.44
CA TYR A 8 16.53 11.48 29.29
C TYR A 8 17.45 12.48 28.57
N VAL A 9 18.51 11.99 27.94
CA VAL A 9 19.46 12.80 27.15
C VAL A 9 18.78 13.38 25.89
N GLU A 10 18.00 12.58 25.16
CA GLU A 10 17.24 13.06 23.99
C GLU A 10 16.31 14.23 24.33
N LYS A 11 15.64 14.18 25.48
CA LYS A 11 14.75 15.25 25.94
C LYS A 11 15.49 16.54 26.33
N GLN A 12 16.78 16.47 26.65
CA GLN A 12 17.53 17.57 27.22
C GLN A 12 18.51 18.24 26.25
N GLU A 13 19.10 17.50 25.30
CA GLU A 13 20.33 17.96 24.64
C GLU A 13 20.29 18.11 23.11
N VAL A 14 19.23 17.66 22.41
CA VAL A 14 19.23 17.67 20.93
C VAL A 14 18.41 18.84 20.37
N PRO A 15 19.03 19.82 19.67
CA PRO A 15 18.30 20.80 18.87
C PRO A 15 17.42 20.09 17.84
N ARG A 16 16.14 20.48 17.73
CA ARG A 16 15.18 19.88 16.81
C ARG A 16 15.51 20.23 15.36
N ASN A 17 16.36 19.43 14.76
CA ASN A 17 16.59 19.43 13.32
C ASN A 17 15.64 18.42 12.66
N GLU A 18 15.19 18.67 11.41
CA GLU A 18 14.24 17.81 10.70
C GLU A 18 14.65 16.32 10.67
N ALA A 19 15.94 16.05 10.51
CA ALA A 19 16.49 14.70 10.52
C ALA A 19 16.36 14.01 11.89
N GLY A 20 16.53 14.75 12.99
CA GLY A 20 16.38 14.22 14.35
C GLY A 20 14.93 13.86 14.67
N ASP A 21 13.98 14.71 14.25
CA ASP A 21 12.56 14.43 14.39
C ASP A 21 12.10 13.21 13.57
N PHE A 22 12.66 13.01 12.37
CA PHE A 22 12.41 11.80 11.58
C PHE A 22 12.92 10.53 12.28
N ILE A 23 14.16 10.53 12.77
CA ILE A 23 14.75 9.38 13.49
C ILE A 23 13.95 9.05 14.75
N ARG A 24 13.54 10.07 15.53
CA ARG A 24 12.66 9.86 16.69
C ARG A 24 11.36 9.19 16.28
N ARG A 25 10.66 9.72 15.27
CA ARG A 25 9.40 9.13 14.77
C ARG A 25 9.61 7.69 14.32
N LEU A 26 10.70 7.39 13.61
CA LEU A 26 11.04 6.03 13.18
C LEU A 26 11.26 5.09 14.35
N TYR A 27 11.97 5.54 15.38
CA TYR A 27 12.10 4.79 16.61
C TYR A 27 10.75 4.51 17.27
N VAL A 28 9.89 5.52 17.42
CA VAL A 28 8.59 5.39 18.09
C VAL A 28 7.66 4.43 17.35
N TYR A 29 7.48 4.58 16.04
CA TYR A 29 6.58 3.71 15.28
C TYR A 29 7.20 2.34 15.01
N GLY A 30 8.53 2.24 14.89
CA GLY A 30 9.24 0.96 14.79
C GLY A 30 9.13 0.12 16.06
N THR A 31 9.32 0.72 17.23
CA THR A 31 9.14 0.04 18.53
C THR A 31 7.68 -0.28 18.82
N SER A 32 6.75 0.62 18.46
CA SER A 32 5.31 0.32 18.52
C SER A 32 4.97 -0.88 17.65
N LEU A 33 5.48 -0.96 16.43
CA LEU A 33 5.24 -2.10 15.54
C LEU A 33 5.82 -3.40 16.10
N TYR A 34 7.04 -3.35 16.61
CA TYR A 34 7.68 -4.50 17.24
C TYR A 34 6.87 -5.03 18.43
N GLY A 35 6.45 -4.14 19.34
CA GLY A 35 5.60 -4.50 20.48
C GLY A 35 4.26 -5.10 20.04
N LEU A 36 3.65 -4.52 19.00
CA LEU A 36 2.39 -5.01 18.43
C LEU A 36 2.52 -6.43 17.86
N VAL A 37 3.61 -6.70 17.12
CA VAL A 37 3.88 -8.03 16.57
C VAL A 37 4.04 -9.06 17.68
N ILE A 38 4.83 -8.75 18.72
CA ILE A 38 5.02 -9.63 19.87
C ILE A 38 3.70 -9.90 20.60
N LEU A 39 2.91 -8.84 20.82
CA LEU A 39 1.58 -8.93 21.42
C LEU A 39 0.68 -9.90 20.63
N LEU A 40 0.61 -9.74 19.31
CA LEU A 40 -0.23 -10.55 18.44
C LEU A 40 0.25 -12.01 18.34
N LEU A 41 1.56 -12.25 18.36
CA LEU A 41 2.12 -13.61 18.41
C LEU A 41 1.72 -14.33 19.70
N GLY A 42 1.88 -13.67 20.85
CA GLY A 42 1.45 -14.20 22.15
C GLY A 42 -0.06 -14.48 22.17
N LEU A 43 -0.86 -13.50 21.73
CA LEU A 43 -2.32 -13.63 21.66
C LEU A 43 -2.76 -14.79 20.75
N GLY A 44 -2.17 -14.90 19.56
CA GLY A 44 -2.52 -15.92 18.58
C GLY A 44 -2.24 -17.34 19.09
N VAL A 45 -1.11 -17.54 19.78
CA VAL A 45 -0.79 -18.84 20.39
C VAL A 45 -1.76 -19.18 21.53
N ILE A 46 -2.05 -18.23 22.43
CA ILE A 46 -3.02 -18.41 23.52
C ILE A 46 -4.40 -18.80 22.95
N LEU A 47 -4.90 -18.03 21.97
CA LEU A 47 -6.21 -18.27 21.36
C LEU A 47 -6.26 -19.61 20.61
N ARG A 48 -5.18 -19.99 19.93
CA ARG A 48 -5.09 -21.28 19.24
C ARG A 48 -5.15 -22.44 20.22
N HIS A 49 -4.41 -22.38 21.33
CA HIS A 49 -4.45 -23.42 22.36
C HIS A 49 -5.82 -23.53 23.02
N LEU A 50 -6.43 -22.37 23.37
CA LEU A 50 -7.77 -22.32 23.93
C LEU A 50 -8.80 -22.92 22.97
N SER A 51 -8.74 -22.55 21.69
CA SER A 51 -9.65 -23.06 20.65
C SER A 51 -9.43 -24.56 20.38
N GLY A 52 -8.18 -25.03 20.47
CA GLY A 52 -7.83 -26.43 20.27
C GLY A 52 -8.43 -27.34 21.35
N GLN A 53 -8.46 -26.86 22.60
CA GLN A 53 -9.11 -27.60 23.68
C GLN A 53 -10.63 -27.72 23.53
N ALA A 54 -11.29 -26.74 22.90
CA ALA A 54 -12.68 -26.87 22.56
C ALA A 54 -12.89 -27.82 21.37
N TYR A 55 -11.97 -27.82 20.41
CA TYR A 55 -12.08 -28.60 19.17
C TYR A 55 -11.89 -30.11 19.40
N ASP A 56 -10.82 -30.52 20.10
CA ASP A 56 -10.46 -31.93 20.28
C ASP A 56 -11.60 -32.79 20.86
N PRO A 57 -12.30 -32.45 21.96
CA PRO A 57 -13.37 -33.29 22.51
C PRO A 57 -14.63 -33.33 21.65
N ILE A 58 -14.86 -32.32 20.80
CA ILE A 58 -16.05 -32.24 19.94
C ILE A 58 -15.83 -33.06 18.66
N PHE A 59 -14.61 -33.03 18.10
CA PHE A 59 -14.34 -33.54 16.76
C PHE A 59 -13.31 -34.68 16.70
N ALA A 60 -12.35 -34.78 17.64
CA ALA A 60 -11.33 -35.82 17.57
C ALA A 60 -11.90 -37.18 17.99
N THR A 61 -11.67 -38.20 17.16
CA THR A 61 -12.10 -39.59 17.39
C THR A 61 -11.18 -40.34 18.36
N GLN A 62 -10.03 -39.78 18.70
CA GLN A 62 -9.14 -40.32 19.73
C GLN A 62 -9.48 -39.71 21.08
N VAL A 63 -9.93 -40.55 22.02
CA VAL A 63 -10.06 -40.19 23.43
C VAL A 63 -8.65 -39.90 23.96
N LEU A 64 -8.30 -38.61 24.03
CA LEU A 64 -7.07 -38.18 24.68
C LEU A 64 -7.17 -38.50 26.17
N LEU A 65 -6.17 -39.21 26.71
CA LEU A 65 -6.06 -39.48 28.14
C LEU A 65 -6.05 -38.14 28.91
N PRO A 66 -6.79 -38.02 30.03
CA PRO A 66 -6.73 -36.84 30.88
C PRO A 66 -5.28 -36.53 31.26
N GLY A 67 -4.76 -35.37 30.85
CA GLY A 67 -3.42 -34.89 31.19
C GLY A 67 -2.41 -34.78 30.04
N GLN A 68 -2.67 -35.32 28.84
CA GLN A 68 -1.70 -35.25 27.72
C GLN A 68 -1.56 -33.85 27.06
N ARG A 69 -2.53 -32.93 27.25
CA ARG A 69 -2.49 -31.54 26.75
C ARG A 69 -2.96 -30.54 27.81
N SER A 70 -2.13 -30.28 28.84
CA SER A 70 -2.39 -29.19 29.79
C SER A 70 -2.46 -27.84 29.06
N LEU A 71 -3.48 -27.01 29.38
CA LEU A 71 -3.52 -25.58 28.98
C LEU A 71 -2.26 -24.87 29.45
N TRP A 72 -1.87 -25.18 30.68
CA TRP A 72 -0.69 -24.63 31.32
C TRP A 72 0.52 -25.48 31.00
N ASN A 73 1.22 -25.12 29.93
CA ASN A 73 2.45 -25.75 29.47
C ASN A 73 3.48 -24.66 29.10
N GLY A 74 4.71 -25.07 28.79
CA GLY A 74 5.79 -24.13 28.44
C GLY A 74 5.47 -23.22 27.25
N ALA A 75 4.70 -23.70 26.27
CA ALA A 75 4.29 -22.90 25.11
C ALA A 75 3.29 -21.80 25.52
N THR A 76 2.29 -22.13 26.33
CA THR A 76 1.31 -21.15 26.83
C THR A 76 1.95 -20.17 27.81
N GLN A 77 2.91 -20.60 28.64
CA GLN A 77 3.69 -19.73 29.51
C GLN A 77 4.53 -18.72 28.70
N ASN A 78 5.24 -19.19 27.66
CA ASN A 78 5.96 -18.31 26.76
C ASN A 78 5.01 -17.35 26.01
N ALA A 79 3.89 -17.85 25.53
CA ALA A 79 2.90 -17.03 24.83
C ALA A 79 2.31 -15.94 25.74
N LEU A 80 2.05 -16.27 27.01
CA LEU A 80 1.61 -15.31 28.02
C LEU A 80 2.70 -14.26 28.30
N ALA A 81 3.96 -14.68 28.43
CA ALA A 81 5.07 -13.74 28.58
C ALA A 81 5.18 -12.78 27.38
N LEU A 82 5.10 -13.29 26.15
CA LEU A 82 5.09 -12.47 24.94
C LEU A 82 3.90 -11.52 24.91
N PHE A 83 2.69 -12.01 25.20
CA PHE A 83 1.48 -11.19 25.24
C PHE A 83 1.61 -10.03 26.25
N LEU A 84 2.07 -10.31 27.47
CA LEU A 84 2.19 -9.31 28.52
C LEU A 84 3.30 -8.30 28.24
N VAL A 85 4.50 -8.77 27.87
CA VAL A 85 5.64 -7.89 27.57
C VAL A 85 5.40 -7.08 26.31
N GLY A 86 4.96 -7.72 25.23
CA GLY A 86 4.61 -7.05 23.98
C GLY A 86 3.47 -6.07 24.13
N GLY A 87 2.43 -6.44 24.90
CA GLY A 87 1.29 -5.58 25.19
C GLY A 87 1.66 -4.33 25.98
N LEU A 88 2.45 -4.48 27.05
CA LEU A 88 2.93 -3.34 27.83
C LEU A 88 3.84 -2.43 26.99
N PHE A 89 4.73 -3.03 26.21
CA PHE A 89 5.66 -2.29 25.35
C PHE A 89 4.94 -1.52 24.25
N TRP A 90 3.99 -2.16 23.57
CA TRP A 90 3.12 -1.54 22.57
C TRP A 90 2.28 -0.42 23.19
N TRP A 91 1.59 -0.70 24.30
CA TRP A 91 0.73 0.27 24.96
C TRP A 91 1.51 1.54 25.34
N TRP A 92 2.72 1.39 25.88
CA TRP A 92 3.58 2.52 26.21
C TRP A 92 3.93 3.36 24.99
N HIS A 93 4.48 2.74 23.93
CA HIS A 93 4.93 3.50 22.75
C HIS A 93 3.76 4.08 21.95
N TRP A 94 2.69 3.31 21.80
CA TRP A 94 1.49 3.74 21.09
C TRP A 94 0.72 4.82 21.85
N HIS A 95 0.38 4.62 23.12
CA HIS A 95 -0.48 5.56 23.84
C HIS A 95 0.23 6.67 24.59
N ARG A 96 1.49 6.49 25.02
CA ARG A 96 2.22 7.52 25.79
C ARG A 96 3.18 8.30 24.90
N VAL A 97 3.99 7.60 24.12
CA VAL A 97 5.09 8.19 23.39
C VAL A 97 4.63 8.86 22.10
N SER A 98 3.70 8.25 21.35
CA SER A 98 3.18 8.82 20.10
C SER A 98 2.18 9.97 20.30
N ARG A 99 1.94 10.41 21.55
CA ARG A 99 0.97 11.46 21.87
C ARG A 99 1.30 12.76 21.14
N GLY A 100 0.31 13.32 20.45
CA GLY A 100 0.42 14.60 19.76
C GLY A 100 1.11 14.54 18.40
N ASP A 101 1.51 13.37 17.89
CA ASP A 101 2.15 13.21 16.58
C ASP A 101 1.14 12.77 15.49
N VAL A 102 -0.04 13.39 15.46
CA VAL A 102 -1.18 13.00 14.59
C VAL A 102 -0.92 13.31 13.11
N ASP A 103 -0.21 14.40 12.82
CA ASP A 103 0.11 14.87 11.47
C ASP A 103 1.42 14.25 10.92
N SER A 104 1.73 13.02 11.33
CA SER A 104 2.98 12.37 10.99
C SER A 104 2.77 11.33 9.90
N VAL A 105 3.43 11.51 8.76
CA VAL A 105 3.48 10.52 7.67
C VAL A 105 3.81 9.12 8.20
N LEU A 106 4.72 9.00 9.18
CA LEU A 106 5.13 7.71 9.71
C LEU A 106 4.06 7.06 10.58
N ARG A 107 3.23 7.86 11.27
CA ARG A 107 2.00 7.37 11.92
C ARG A 107 1.03 6.82 10.88
N GLN A 108 0.86 7.53 9.78
CA GLN A 108 -0.04 7.12 8.70
C GLN A 108 0.44 5.81 8.05
N VAL A 109 1.74 5.65 7.83
CA VAL A 109 2.35 4.40 7.36
C VAL A 109 2.10 3.28 8.37
N TYR A 110 2.37 3.50 9.66
CA TYR A 110 2.08 2.52 10.71
C TYR A 110 0.61 2.05 10.69
N LEU A 111 -0.32 3.01 10.70
CA LEU A 111 -1.76 2.76 10.76
C LEU A 111 -2.27 2.03 9.51
N HIS A 112 -1.97 2.55 8.33
CA HIS A 112 -2.56 2.02 7.10
C HIS A 112 -1.83 0.79 6.57
N LEU A 113 -0.49 0.79 6.56
CA LEU A 113 0.30 -0.27 5.94
C LEU A 113 0.49 -1.49 6.83
N PHE A 114 0.77 -1.28 8.12
CA PHE A 114 1.08 -2.39 9.02
C PHE A 114 -0.13 -2.85 9.82
N ALA A 115 -0.88 -1.91 10.41
CA ALA A 115 -1.98 -2.26 11.30
C ALA A 115 -3.26 -2.63 10.53
N ILE A 116 -3.84 -1.68 9.79
CA ILE A 116 -5.13 -1.87 9.11
C ILE A 116 -4.98 -2.89 7.97
N LEU A 117 -4.01 -2.70 7.07
CA LEU A 117 -3.78 -3.65 5.98
C LEU A 117 -3.35 -5.03 6.51
N GLY A 118 -2.43 -5.10 7.49
CA GLY A 118 -2.02 -6.38 8.08
C GLY A 118 -3.17 -7.15 8.72
N GLY A 119 -4.03 -6.46 9.48
CA GLY A 119 -5.22 -7.06 10.08
C GLY A 119 -6.24 -7.52 9.03
N ALA A 120 -6.55 -6.67 8.04
CA ALA A 120 -7.46 -7.00 6.96
C ALA A 120 -6.96 -8.19 6.11
N VAL A 121 -5.68 -8.22 5.74
CA VAL A 121 -5.06 -9.34 5.02
C VAL A 121 -5.14 -10.63 5.82
N THR A 122 -4.87 -10.57 7.14
CA THR A 122 -4.97 -11.74 8.01
C THR A 122 -6.38 -12.31 8.02
N VAL A 123 -7.40 -11.45 8.16
CA VAL A 123 -8.81 -11.86 8.15
C VAL A 123 -9.20 -12.45 6.79
N ILE A 124 -8.92 -11.73 5.70
CA ILE A 124 -9.27 -12.16 4.35
C ILE A 124 -8.60 -13.50 4.01
N ALA A 125 -7.29 -13.62 4.23
CA ALA A 125 -6.54 -14.84 3.95
C ALA A 125 -7.07 -16.03 4.77
N THR A 126 -7.39 -15.81 6.05
CA THR A 126 -7.93 -16.88 6.90
C THR A 126 -9.32 -17.33 6.42
N LEU A 127 -10.20 -16.39 6.06
CA LEU A 127 -11.49 -16.72 5.47
C LEU A 127 -11.34 -17.44 4.11
N SER A 128 -10.36 -17.05 3.29
CA SER A 128 -10.04 -17.76 2.05
C SER A 128 -9.59 -19.20 2.31
N ILE A 129 -8.75 -19.44 3.31
CA ILE A 129 -8.32 -20.79 3.70
C ILE A 129 -9.51 -21.63 4.16
N VAL A 130 -10.40 -21.06 4.99
CA VAL A 130 -11.62 -21.74 5.44
C VAL A 130 -12.50 -22.10 4.26
N LEU A 131 -12.79 -21.15 3.38
CA LEU A 131 -13.60 -21.36 2.18
C LEU A 131 -13.00 -22.43 1.26
N PHE A 132 -11.69 -22.36 1.01
CA PHE A 132 -10.97 -23.33 0.19
C PHE A 132 -11.08 -24.74 0.76
N ARG A 133 -10.83 -24.91 2.06
CA ARG A 133 -10.92 -26.21 2.75
C ARG A 133 -12.34 -26.77 2.76
N LEU A 134 -13.34 -25.91 2.88
CA LEU A 134 -14.76 -26.28 2.75
C LEU A 134 -15.08 -26.76 1.33
N LEU A 135 -14.59 -26.08 0.30
CA LEU A 135 -14.79 -26.47 -1.10
C LEU A 135 -14.08 -27.79 -1.43
N GLN A 136 -12.85 -27.99 -0.94
CA GLN A 136 -12.14 -29.28 -1.07
C GLN A 136 -12.96 -30.42 -0.47
N TRP A 137 -13.52 -30.22 0.72
CA TRP A 137 -14.37 -31.20 1.37
C TRP A 137 -15.66 -31.46 0.58
N ALA A 138 -16.34 -30.41 0.13
CA ALA A 138 -17.57 -30.50 -0.64
C ALA A 138 -17.39 -31.20 -2.00
N LEU A 139 -16.21 -31.07 -2.62
CA LEU A 139 -15.86 -31.74 -3.87
C LEU A 139 -15.36 -33.18 -3.68
N GLY A 140 -15.18 -33.64 -2.43
CA GLY A 140 -14.70 -34.99 -2.14
C GLY A 140 -13.19 -35.19 -2.28
N GLU A 141 -12.40 -34.11 -2.28
CA GLU A 141 -10.93 -34.11 -2.42
C GLU A 141 -10.23 -34.12 -1.05
N ALA A 142 -10.87 -34.67 -0.02
CA ALA A 142 -10.31 -34.61 1.31
C ALA A 142 -9.19 -35.66 1.47
N ASP A 143 -7.93 -35.19 1.51
CA ASP A 143 -6.72 -35.99 1.84
C ASP A 143 -6.73 -36.61 3.26
N SER A 144 -7.88 -36.62 3.94
CA SER A 144 -7.99 -36.88 5.37
C SER A 144 -8.94 -38.04 5.64
N ALA A 145 -8.63 -38.82 6.68
CA ALA A 145 -9.42 -39.98 7.10
C ALA A 145 -10.85 -39.62 7.59
N GLY A 146 -11.15 -38.33 7.75
CA GLY A 146 -12.48 -37.82 8.09
C GLY A 146 -12.52 -36.31 8.32
N ALA A 147 -13.72 -35.77 8.55
CA ALA A 147 -13.94 -34.32 8.71
C ALA A 147 -13.09 -33.69 9.83
N ALA A 148 -12.88 -34.42 10.93
CA ALA A 148 -12.08 -33.96 12.06
C ALA A 148 -10.62 -33.65 11.67
N ASP A 149 -10.03 -34.45 10.79
CA ASP A 149 -8.67 -34.26 10.32
C ASP A 149 -8.60 -33.15 9.25
N GLN A 150 -9.59 -33.07 8.36
CA GLN A 150 -9.71 -31.98 7.36
C GLN A 150 -9.74 -30.61 8.04
N PHE A 151 -10.51 -30.47 9.12
CA PHE A 151 -10.78 -29.20 9.79
C PHE A 151 -9.92 -28.93 11.02
N ARG A 152 -8.84 -29.70 11.24
CA ARG A 152 -7.88 -29.51 12.36
C ARG A 152 -7.20 -28.13 12.38
N PHE A 153 -7.31 -27.35 11.30
CA PHE A 153 -6.79 -25.98 11.21
C PHE A 153 -7.72 -24.94 11.84
N LEU A 154 -8.99 -25.28 12.13
CA LEU A 154 -9.99 -24.34 12.64
C LEU A 154 -9.56 -23.60 13.92
N PRO A 155 -8.92 -24.23 14.93
CA PRO A 155 -8.41 -23.50 16.09
C PRO A 155 -7.44 -22.37 15.73
N SER A 156 -6.56 -22.60 14.75
CA SER A 156 -5.64 -21.57 14.25
C SER A 156 -6.40 -20.50 13.47
N ALA A 157 -7.41 -20.88 12.68
CA ALA A 157 -8.23 -19.94 11.94
C ALA A 157 -9.02 -19.00 12.88
N VAL A 158 -9.63 -19.53 13.93
CA VAL A 158 -10.33 -18.74 14.95
C VAL A 158 -9.36 -17.76 15.62
N ALA A 159 -8.18 -18.23 16.04
CA ALA A 159 -7.16 -17.37 16.63
C ALA A 159 -6.73 -16.23 15.68
N ALA A 160 -6.51 -16.54 14.40
CA ALA A 160 -6.12 -15.55 13.39
C ALA A 160 -7.24 -14.55 13.08
N LEU A 161 -8.51 -14.99 13.00
CA LEU A 161 -9.67 -14.12 12.78
C LEU A 161 -9.86 -13.15 13.95
N ILE A 162 -9.75 -13.63 15.19
CA ILE A 162 -9.87 -12.78 16.37
C ILE A 162 -8.69 -11.79 16.43
N SER A 163 -7.46 -12.26 16.24
CA SER A 163 -6.26 -11.41 16.33
C SER A 163 -6.22 -10.36 15.20
N GLY A 164 -6.45 -10.78 13.96
CA GLY A 164 -6.50 -9.90 12.80
C GLY A 164 -7.69 -8.93 12.83
N GLY A 165 -8.86 -9.41 13.25
CA GLY A 165 -10.06 -8.59 13.44
C GLY A 165 -9.90 -7.55 14.54
N ALA A 166 -9.29 -7.91 15.67
CA ALA A 166 -8.98 -6.98 16.75
C ALA A 166 -7.96 -5.92 16.30
N LEU A 167 -6.88 -6.35 15.62
CA LEU A 167 -5.87 -5.44 15.07
C LEU A 167 -6.49 -4.42 14.11
N TRP A 168 -7.29 -4.91 13.15
CA TRP A 168 -7.95 -4.09 12.16
C TRP A 168 -8.99 -3.15 12.78
N GLY A 169 -9.91 -3.70 13.59
CA GLY A 169 -11.00 -2.95 14.20
C GLY A 169 -10.51 -1.84 15.12
N TYR A 170 -9.50 -2.11 15.95
CA TYR A 170 -8.91 -1.11 16.84
C TYR A 170 -8.30 0.06 16.06
N HIS A 171 -7.40 -0.21 15.10
CA HIS A 171 -6.72 0.87 14.38
C HIS A 171 -7.64 1.59 13.40
N TRP A 172 -8.66 0.91 12.87
CA TRP A 172 -9.73 1.54 12.10
C TRP A 172 -10.53 2.52 12.95
N ALA A 173 -10.85 2.15 14.21
CA ALA A 173 -11.51 3.05 15.14
C ALA A 173 -10.66 4.29 15.46
N VAL A 174 -9.34 4.12 15.61
CA VAL A 174 -8.40 5.25 15.80
C VAL A 174 -8.42 6.19 14.58
N VAL A 175 -8.26 5.66 13.36
CA VAL A 175 -8.28 6.49 12.15
C VAL A 175 -9.61 7.21 11.99
N ARG A 176 -10.73 6.58 12.33
CA ARG A 176 -12.05 7.24 12.31
C ARG A 176 -12.12 8.40 13.30
N GLN A 177 -11.63 8.23 14.52
CA GLN A 177 -11.58 9.29 15.52
C GLN A 177 -10.69 10.45 15.08
N GLU A 178 -9.51 10.15 14.52
CA GLU A 178 -8.57 11.17 14.03
C GLU A 178 -9.12 11.90 12.78
N SER A 179 -9.82 11.20 11.89
CA SER A 179 -10.40 11.80 10.68
C SER A 179 -11.50 12.84 10.98
N ALA A 180 -12.20 12.71 12.12
CA ALA A 180 -13.18 13.70 12.56
C ALA A 180 -12.54 15.05 12.94
N THR A 181 -11.21 15.08 13.13
CA THR A 181 -10.45 16.28 13.51
C THR A 181 -9.83 17.04 12.32
N GLY A 182 -9.97 16.55 11.08
CA GLY A 182 -9.70 17.33 9.86
C GLY A 182 -8.26 17.33 9.30
N VAL A 183 -7.43 16.33 9.63
CA VAL A 183 -6.00 16.27 9.21
C VAL A 183 -5.81 15.90 7.72
N VAL A 184 -5.06 16.72 6.97
CA VAL A 184 -4.87 16.64 5.49
C VAL A 184 -3.99 15.47 5.03
N GLU A 185 -2.92 15.10 5.77
CA GLU A 185 -2.01 13.99 5.40
C GLU A 185 -2.71 12.61 5.33
N SER A 186 -3.88 12.50 5.96
CA SER A 186 -4.77 11.34 5.92
C SER A 186 -5.16 10.92 4.49
N LEU A 187 -5.19 11.84 3.52
CA LEU A 187 -5.68 11.56 2.17
C LEU A 187 -4.71 10.66 1.37
N ALA A 188 -3.41 10.99 1.36
CA ALA A 188 -2.42 10.24 0.59
C ALA A 188 -2.28 8.79 1.07
N ALA A 189 -2.23 8.57 2.39
CA ALA A 189 -2.13 7.22 2.98
C ALA A 189 -3.39 6.38 2.71
N ARG A 190 -4.59 6.98 2.82
CA ARG A 190 -5.85 6.31 2.44
C ARG A 190 -5.86 5.89 0.98
N GLN A 191 -5.32 6.73 0.10
CA GLN A 191 -5.28 6.44 -1.33
C GLN A 191 -4.29 5.32 -1.66
N VAL A 192 -3.09 5.34 -1.07
CA VAL A 192 -2.12 4.24 -1.16
C VAL A 192 -2.75 2.92 -0.66
N TYR A 193 -3.45 2.95 0.47
CA TYR A 193 -4.15 1.79 1.01
C TYR A 193 -5.20 1.22 0.04
N ARG A 194 -6.01 2.08 -0.60
CA ARG A 194 -6.98 1.65 -1.62
C ARG A 194 -6.29 1.00 -2.82
N TYR A 195 -5.17 1.55 -3.29
CA TYR A 195 -4.40 0.95 -4.38
C TYR A 195 -3.77 -0.39 -3.99
N LEU A 196 -3.27 -0.53 -2.76
CA LEU A 196 -2.73 -1.80 -2.28
C LEU A 196 -3.81 -2.90 -2.22
N LEU A 197 -5.02 -2.57 -1.78
CA LEU A 197 -6.14 -3.51 -1.76
C LEU A 197 -6.68 -3.81 -3.16
N ALA A 198 -6.70 -2.82 -4.05
CA ALA A 198 -7.01 -3.05 -5.46
C ALA A 198 -5.97 -3.97 -6.12
N ALA A 199 -4.67 -3.78 -5.83
CA ALA A 199 -3.60 -4.66 -6.32
C ALA A 199 -3.75 -6.09 -5.79
N LEU A 200 -3.98 -6.24 -4.49
CA LEU A 200 -4.17 -7.55 -3.86
C LEU A 200 -5.39 -8.27 -4.43
N GLY A 201 -6.51 -7.56 -4.58
CA GLY A 201 -7.71 -8.08 -5.21
C GLY A 201 -7.47 -8.50 -6.65
N LEU A 202 -6.79 -7.65 -7.44
CA LEU A 202 -6.48 -7.93 -8.84
C LEU A 202 -5.58 -9.16 -8.99
N GLY A 203 -4.52 -9.25 -8.18
CA GLY A 203 -3.60 -10.39 -8.21
C GLY A 203 -4.31 -11.70 -7.83
N THR A 204 -5.17 -11.65 -6.81
CA THR A 204 -5.99 -12.79 -6.37
C THR A 204 -6.97 -13.21 -7.47
N LEU A 205 -7.69 -12.24 -8.07
CA LEU A 205 -8.60 -12.46 -9.19
C LEU A 205 -7.88 -13.07 -10.40
N ALA A 206 -6.74 -12.49 -10.80
CA ALA A 206 -5.94 -12.96 -11.91
C ALA A 206 -5.47 -14.40 -11.69
N ALA A 207 -4.94 -14.71 -10.51
CA ALA A 207 -4.54 -16.08 -10.17
C ALA A 207 -5.71 -17.07 -10.26
N GLY A 208 -6.88 -16.70 -9.71
CA GLY A 208 -8.09 -17.52 -9.81
C GLY A 208 -8.53 -17.77 -11.25
N LEU A 209 -8.48 -16.75 -12.11
CA LEU A 209 -8.83 -16.86 -13.53
C LEU A 209 -7.82 -17.71 -14.31
N VAL A 210 -6.52 -17.55 -14.06
CA VAL A 210 -5.46 -18.38 -14.67
C VAL A 210 -5.69 -19.85 -14.32
N ILE A 211 -5.97 -20.14 -13.04
CA ILE A 211 -6.23 -21.51 -12.62
C ILE A 211 -7.49 -22.06 -13.29
N LEU A 212 -8.58 -21.27 -13.31
CA LEU A 212 -9.82 -21.69 -13.93
C LEU A 212 -9.65 -21.99 -15.43
N LEU A 213 -8.95 -21.11 -16.16
CA LEU A 213 -8.66 -21.32 -17.58
C LEU A 213 -7.80 -22.56 -17.80
N GLY A 214 -6.79 -22.79 -16.97
CA GLY A 214 -5.97 -23.99 -17.03
C GLY A 214 -6.79 -25.26 -16.84
N VAL A 215 -7.74 -25.28 -15.89
CA VAL A 215 -8.67 -26.41 -15.73
C VAL A 215 -9.56 -26.58 -16.96
N VAL A 216 -10.15 -25.51 -17.48
CA VAL A 216 -11.03 -25.55 -18.65
C VAL A 216 -10.30 -26.10 -19.88
N ILE A 217 -9.08 -25.62 -20.16
CA ILE A 217 -8.22 -26.15 -21.23
C ILE A 217 -7.90 -27.63 -20.96
N GLY A 218 -7.59 -27.95 -19.71
CA GLY A 218 -7.37 -29.30 -19.19
C GLY A 218 -8.49 -30.28 -19.56
N VAL A 219 -9.74 -29.85 -19.42
CA VAL A 219 -10.95 -30.64 -19.71
C VAL A 219 -11.24 -30.72 -21.21
N ILE A 220 -11.03 -29.64 -21.96
CA ILE A 220 -11.35 -29.57 -23.40
C ILE A 220 -10.35 -30.35 -24.26
N VAL A 221 -9.09 -30.47 -23.84
CA VAL A 221 -8.02 -31.14 -24.60
C VAL A 221 -7.51 -32.37 -23.83
N PRO A 222 -8.24 -33.48 -23.78
CA PRO A 222 -7.89 -34.64 -22.94
C PRO A 222 -6.46 -35.13 -23.15
N GLN A 223 -5.77 -35.50 -22.06
CA GLN A 223 -4.50 -36.24 -22.17
C GLN A 223 -4.76 -37.61 -22.80
N SER A 224 -3.96 -37.98 -23.79
CA SER A 224 -4.03 -39.29 -24.43
C SER A 224 -3.75 -40.40 -23.41
N GLY A 225 -4.72 -41.31 -23.21
CA GLY A 225 -4.55 -42.50 -22.36
C GLY A 225 -5.09 -42.38 -20.93
N GLN A 226 -5.65 -41.24 -20.51
CA GLN A 226 -6.35 -41.12 -19.23
C GLN A 226 -7.85 -40.91 -19.46
N GLU A 227 -8.69 -41.74 -18.84
CA GLU A 227 -10.13 -41.48 -18.83
C GLU A 227 -10.43 -40.19 -18.06
N LEU A 228 -10.86 -39.17 -18.80
CA LEU A 228 -11.21 -37.81 -18.38
C LEU A 228 -12.04 -37.70 -17.09
N LEU A 229 -12.79 -38.74 -16.74
CA LEU A 229 -13.75 -38.75 -15.64
C LEU A 229 -13.33 -39.63 -14.46
N ARG A 230 -12.20 -40.36 -14.54
CA ARG A 230 -11.70 -41.18 -13.42
C ARG A 230 -10.61 -40.49 -12.59
N ALA A 231 -9.92 -39.50 -13.14
CA ALA A 231 -8.87 -38.78 -12.42
C ALA A 231 -9.44 -37.49 -11.79
N GLU A 232 -9.42 -37.41 -10.46
CA GLU A 232 -9.98 -36.32 -9.65
C GLU A 232 -9.16 -35.01 -9.69
N TRP A 233 -8.17 -34.92 -10.59
CA TRP A 233 -7.15 -33.86 -10.70
C TRP A 233 -7.68 -32.43 -10.78
N TRP A 234 -8.93 -32.24 -11.24
CA TRP A 234 -9.53 -30.93 -11.43
C TRP A 234 -10.15 -30.34 -10.16
N ARG A 235 -10.50 -31.19 -9.17
CA ARG A 235 -11.27 -30.76 -7.99
C ARG A 235 -10.49 -29.74 -7.15
N ASN A 236 -9.23 -30.04 -6.84
CA ASN A 236 -8.38 -29.15 -6.05
C ASN A 236 -8.09 -27.80 -6.75
N PRO A 237 -7.70 -27.76 -8.04
CA PRO A 237 -7.61 -26.52 -8.81
C PRO A 237 -8.91 -25.74 -8.88
N VAL A 238 -10.06 -26.39 -9.05
CA VAL A 238 -11.37 -25.71 -9.08
C VAL A 238 -11.71 -25.10 -7.73
N ALA A 239 -11.53 -25.82 -6.62
CA ALA A 239 -11.71 -25.25 -5.28
C ALA A 239 -10.82 -24.01 -5.08
N SER A 240 -9.58 -24.07 -5.55
CA SER A 240 -8.62 -22.96 -5.48
C SER A 240 -9.09 -21.77 -6.32
N ALA A 241 -9.45 -22.01 -7.57
CA ALA A 241 -9.93 -20.98 -8.49
C ALA A 241 -11.19 -20.29 -7.93
N VAL A 242 -12.19 -21.06 -7.53
CA VAL A 242 -13.45 -20.52 -6.98
C VAL A 242 -13.19 -19.68 -5.73
N THR A 243 -12.32 -20.14 -4.82
CA THR A 243 -11.95 -19.36 -3.63
C THR A 243 -11.33 -18.02 -4.02
N LEU A 244 -10.34 -18.03 -4.92
CA LEU A 244 -9.63 -16.83 -5.36
C LEU A 244 -10.55 -15.87 -6.11
N LEU A 245 -11.51 -16.38 -6.89
CA LEU A 245 -12.49 -15.55 -7.60
C LEU A 245 -13.47 -14.89 -6.63
N LEU A 246 -14.02 -15.65 -5.67
CA LEU A 246 -14.97 -15.15 -4.67
C LEU A 246 -14.35 -14.10 -3.73
N VAL A 247 -13.02 -14.11 -3.56
CA VAL A 247 -12.30 -13.15 -2.72
C VAL A 247 -11.75 -12.00 -3.56
N GLY A 248 -11.06 -12.32 -4.65
CA GLY A 248 -10.37 -11.36 -5.50
C GLY A 248 -11.31 -10.45 -6.29
N ALA A 249 -12.40 -10.99 -6.86
CA ALA A 249 -13.31 -10.20 -7.68
C ALA A 249 -14.03 -9.10 -6.87
N PRO A 250 -14.64 -9.39 -5.70
CA PRO A 250 -15.27 -8.34 -4.90
C PRO A 250 -14.25 -7.34 -4.34
N LEU A 251 -13.07 -7.82 -3.93
CA LEU A 251 -12.02 -6.96 -3.38
C LEU A 251 -11.52 -5.97 -4.44
N TRP A 252 -11.13 -6.47 -5.63
CA TRP A 252 -10.73 -5.61 -6.73
C TRP A 252 -11.88 -4.69 -7.16
N GLY A 253 -13.07 -5.22 -7.40
CA GLY A 253 -14.22 -4.46 -7.87
C GLY A 253 -14.60 -3.32 -6.94
N PHE A 254 -14.63 -3.55 -5.63
CA PHE A 254 -14.96 -2.53 -4.64
C PHE A 254 -13.92 -1.40 -4.59
N TYR A 255 -12.63 -1.74 -4.42
CA TYR A 255 -11.58 -0.74 -4.25
C TYR A 255 -11.24 -0.02 -5.55
N TRP A 256 -11.18 -0.73 -6.67
CA TRP A 256 -10.89 -0.14 -7.96
C TRP A 256 -12.02 0.75 -8.46
N SER A 257 -13.30 0.34 -8.31
CA SER A 257 -14.42 1.21 -8.68
C SER A 257 -14.50 2.47 -7.81
N GLY A 258 -14.10 2.38 -6.54
CA GLY A 258 -13.97 3.56 -5.67
C GLY A 258 -12.94 4.55 -6.20
N VAL A 259 -11.74 4.07 -6.53
CA VAL A 259 -10.67 4.89 -7.11
C VAL A 259 -11.09 5.48 -8.46
N GLN A 260 -11.78 4.74 -9.32
CA GLN A 260 -12.24 5.25 -10.61
C GLN A 260 -13.35 6.29 -10.48
N ARG A 261 -14.24 6.15 -9.48
CA ARG A 261 -15.25 7.16 -9.16
C ARG A 261 -14.59 8.47 -8.70
N ASP A 262 -13.60 8.38 -7.83
CA ASP A 262 -12.85 9.55 -7.36
C ASP A 262 -12.08 10.22 -8.52
N ALA A 263 -11.49 9.44 -9.42
CA ALA A 263 -10.84 9.94 -10.63
C ALA A 263 -11.85 10.58 -11.62
N GLY A 264 -13.09 10.09 -11.66
CA GLY A 264 -14.18 10.69 -12.42
C GLY A 264 -14.61 12.06 -11.91
N ALA A 265 -14.45 12.32 -10.61
CA ALA A 265 -14.92 13.53 -9.95
C ALA A 265 -13.96 14.74 -10.04
N GLY A 266 -12.68 14.54 -10.39
CA GLY A 266 -11.73 15.66 -10.49
C GLY A 266 -10.39 15.33 -11.15
N LEU A 267 -9.75 16.35 -11.74
CA LEU A 267 -8.46 16.23 -12.43
C LEU A 267 -7.28 15.94 -11.49
N LEU A 268 -7.34 16.41 -10.24
CA LEU A 268 -6.29 16.19 -9.24
C LEU A 268 -6.06 14.69 -8.99
N GLU A 269 -7.14 13.92 -8.87
CA GLU A 269 -7.09 12.47 -8.65
C GLU A 269 -6.59 11.71 -9.89
N ARG A 270 -6.94 12.19 -11.11
CA ARG A 270 -6.40 11.64 -12.36
C ARG A 270 -4.89 11.86 -12.49
N SER A 271 -4.41 13.02 -12.02
CA SER A 271 -2.99 13.39 -12.02
C SER A 271 -2.18 12.81 -10.84
N ALA A 272 -2.83 12.09 -9.92
CA ALA A 272 -2.19 11.58 -8.71
C ALA A 272 -1.02 10.62 -9.03
N LEU A 273 0.12 10.86 -8.41
CA LEU A 273 1.32 10.03 -8.57
C LEU A 273 1.08 8.58 -8.15
N SER A 274 0.27 8.34 -7.12
CA SER A 274 -0.16 7.03 -6.66
C SER A 274 -0.88 6.23 -7.76
N ARG A 275 -1.80 6.88 -8.48
CA ARG A 275 -2.54 6.29 -9.61
C ARG A 275 -1.62 5.88 -10.74
N ARG A 276 -0.69 6.76 -11.10
CA ARG A 276 0.29 6.53 -12.16
C ARG A 276 1.23 5.38 -11.82
N ILE A 277 1.77 5.36 -10.59
CA ILE A 277 2.62 4.26 -10.10
C ILE A 277 1.84 2.94 -10.14
N PHE A 278 0.61 2.92 -9.62
CA PHE A 278 -0.21 1.71 -9.59
C PHE A 278 -0.44 1.15 -11.00
N ILE A 279 -0.90 1.97 -11.95
CA ILE A 279 -1.18 1.52 -13.32
C ILE A 279 0.08 0.99 -14.00
N TYR A 280 1.22 1.69 -13.87
CA TYR A 280 2.47 1.20 -14.47
C TYR A 280 3.00 -0.06 -13.81
N LEU A 281 2.85 -0.20 -12.50
CA LEU A 281 3.25 -1.41 -11.79
C LEU A 281 2.41 -2.61 -12.24
N VAL A 282 1.09 -2.43 -12.38
CA VAL A 282 0.19 -3.48 -12.90
C VAL A 282 0.56 -3.86 -14.33
N LEU A 283 0.75 -2.88 -15.22
CA LEU A 283 1.17 -3.13 -16.61
C LEU A 283 2.56 -3.79 -16.67
N GLY A 284 3.51 -3.34 -15.86
CA GLY A 284 4.85 -3.91 -15.77
C GLY A 284 4.81 -5.38 -15.35
N ILE A 285 4.04 -5.72 -14.30
CA ILE A 285 3.84 -7.10 -13.86
C ILE A 285 3.18 -7.93 -14.97
N ALA A 286 2.16 -7.38 -15.65
CA ALA A 286 1.50 -8.09 -16.75
C ALA A 286 2.46 -8.38 -17.92
N VAL A 287 3.32 -7.42 -18.27
CA VAL A 287 4.36 -7.61 -19.30
C VAL A 287 5.38 -8.66 -18.88
N LEU A 288 5.88 -8.61 -17.64
CA LEU A 288 6.82 -9.61 -17.13
C LEU A 288 6.21 -11.01 -17.09
N ALA A 289 4.96 -11.13 -16.66
CA ALA A 289 4.21 -12.38 -16.68
C ALA A 289 4.04 -12.89 -18.12
N ALA A 290 3.68 -12.01 -19.07
CA ALA A 290 3.53 -12.38 -20.47
C ALA A 290 4.87 -12.86 -21.07
N LEU A 291 5.96 -12.14 -20.85
CA LEU A 291 7.29 -12.53 -21.34
C LEU A 291 7.74 -13.88 -20.79
N GLY A 292 7.59 -14.10 -19.48
CA GLY A 292 7.95 -15.37 -18.85
C GLY A 292 7.13 -16.55 -19.38
N ASN A 293 5.81 -16.39 -19.48
CA ASN A 293 4.93 -17.46 -19.97
C ASN A 293 5.06 -17.70 -21.48
N LEU A 294 5.31 -16.65 -22.27
CA LEU A 294 5.59 -16.77 -23.70
C LEU A 294 6.92 -17.49 -23.94
N SER A 295 7.95 -17.18 -23.15
CA SER A 295 9.24 -17.87 -23.21
C SER A 295 9.10 -19.35 -22.86
N ALA A 296 8.35 -19.69 -21.80
CA ALA A 296 8.08 -21.07 -21.43
C ALA A 296 7.32 -21.83 -22.53
N LEU A 297 6.29 -21.21 -23.11
CA LEU A 297 5.51 -21.79 -24.21
C LEU A 297 6.37 -22.01 -25.45
N LEU A 298 7.19 -21.01 -25.83
CA LEU A 298 8.12 -21.10 -26.95
C LEU A 298 9.14 -22.23 -26.73
N PHE A 299 9.75 -22.30 -25.54
CA PHE A 299 10.69 -23.36 -25.19
C PHE A 299 10.06 -24.75 -25.31
N MET A 300 8.88 -24.97 -24.74
CA MET A 300 8.18 -26.25 -24.83
C MET A 300 7.80 -26.60 -26.27
N PHE A 301 7.30 -25.62 -27.04
CA PHE A 301 7.00 -25.82 -28.46
C PHE A 301 8.24 -26.23 -29.27
N LEU A 302 9.37 -25.54 -29.09
CA LEU A 302 10.61 -25.88 -29.79
C LEU A 302 11.10 -27.27 -29.37
N ARG A 303 11.14 -27.56 -28.07
CA ARG A 303 11.55 -28.87 -27.55
C ARG A 303 10.75 -30.00 -28.21
N ASP A 304 9.42 -29.91 -28.16
CA ASP A 304 8.54 -30.96 -28.67
C ASP A 304 8.59 -31.06 -30.21
N LEU A 305 8.82 -29.93 -30.92
CA LEU A 305 9.08 -29.89 -32.36
C LEU A 305 10.38 -30.60 -32.73
N LEU A 306 11.48 -30.31 -32.01
CA LEU A 306 12.78 -30.93 -32.27
C LEU A 306 12.77 -32.43 -31.94
N GLU A 307 12.01 -32.84 -30.93
CA GLU A 307 11.85 -34.26 -30.56
C GLU A 307 10.90 -35.01 -31.50
N GLY A 308 10.22 -34.32 -32.43
CA GLY A 308 9.23 -34.92 -33.32
C GLY A 308 7.95 -35.39 -32.61
N GLN A 309 7.68 -34.83 -31.42
CA GLN A 309 6.57 -35.22 -30.53
C GLN A 309 5.45 -34.17 -30.47
N LEU A 310 5.36 -33.27 -31.46
CA LEU A 310 4.27 -32.29 -31.55
C LEU A 310 2.92 -32.99 -31.55
N SER A 311 2.21 -32.85 -30.43
CA SER A 311 0.92 -33.48 -30.18
C SER A 311 0.04 -32.54 -29.35
N GLY A 312 -1.22 -32.92 -29.15
CA GLY A 312 -2.12 -32.20 -28.24
C GLY A 312 -1.60 -32.12 -26.79
N GLN A 313 -0.61 -32.95 -26.43
CA GLN A 313 0.04 -32.91 -25.12
C GLN A 313 0.73 -31.57 -24.82
N LEU A 314 1.25 -30.88 -25.84
CA LEU A 314 1.85 -29.56 -25.66
C LEU A 314 0.86 -28.56 -25.05
N VAL A 315 -0.41 -28.60 -25.49
CA VAL A 315 -1.47 -27.73 -24.95
C VAL A 315 -1.77 -28.09 -23.50
N GLN A 316 -1.72 -29.37 -23.14
CA GLN A 316 -1.91 -29.82 -21.76
C GLN A 316 -0.78 -29.38 -20.84
N ASP A 317 0.47 -29.45 -21.30
CA ASP A 317 1.64 -29.09 -20.52
C ASP A 317 1.76 -27.56 -20.36
N THR A 318 1.25 -26.80 -21.34
CA THR A 318 1.30 -25.33 -21.35
C THR A 318 0.01 -24.64 -20.90
N LYS A 319 -1.03 -25.38 -20.48
CA LYS A 319 -2.35 -24.81 -20.16
C LYS A 319 -2.33 -23.67 -19.14
N TRP A 320 -1.48 -23.74 -18.12
CA TRP A 320 -1.30 -22.68 -17.14
C TRP A 320 -0.64 -21.43 -17.75
N SER A 321 0.33 -21.62 -18.64
CA SER A 321 1.00 -20.54 -19.37
C SER A 321 0.04 -19.85 -20.34
N ILE A 322 -0.80 -20.62 -21.04
CA ILE A 322 -1.85 -20.07 -21.91
C ILE A 322 -2.84 -19.25 -21.08
N GLY A 323 -3.31 -19.78 -19.94
CA GLY A 323 -4.16 -19.04 -19.01
C GLY A 323 -3.52 -17.73 -18.55
N ALA A 324 -2.25 -17.79 -18.13
CA ALA A 324 -1.49 -16.60 -17.71
C ALA A 324 -1.35 -15.54 -18.81
N LEU A 325 -1.09 -15.95 -20.06
CA LEU A 325 -1.00 -15.05 -21.20
C LEU A 325 -2.34 -14.37 -21.50
N LEU A 326 -3.45 -15.12 -21.48
CA LEU A 326 -4.78 -14.57 -21.71
C LEU A 326 -5.14 -13.54 -20.65
N ILE A 327 -4.88 -13.83 -19.37
CA ILE A 327 -5.16 -12.91 -18.27
C ILE A 327 -4.23 -11.70 -18.28
N ALA A 328 -2.93 -11.88 -18.52
CA ALA A 328 -2.00 -10.78 -18.67
C ALA A 328 -2.40 -9.86 -19.83
N GLY A 329 -2.86 -10.43 -20.95
CA GLY A 329 -3.39 -9.69 -22.09
C GLY A 329 -4.65 -8.89 -21.73
N ALA A 330 -5.64 -9.52 -21.07
CA ALA A 330 -6.86 -8.86 -20.64
C ALA A 330 -6.58 -7.70 -19.65
N VAL A 331 -5.72 -7.92 -18.66
CA VAL A 331 -5.27 -6.89 -17.72
C VAL A 331 -4.57 -5.75 -18.46
N SER A 332 -3.68 -6.07 -19.40
CA SER A 332 -2.95 -5.06 -20.18
C SER A 332 -3.88 -4.21 -21.04
N VAL A 333 -4.88 -4.83 -21.68
CA VAL A 333 -5.90 -4.10 -22.46
C VAL A 333 -6.68 -3.17 -21.54
N TYR A 334 -7.20 -3.67 -20.42
CA TYR A 334 -8.00 -2.87 -19.50
C TYR A 334 -7.23 -1.66 -18.94
N TYR A 335 -6.06 -1.89 -18.34
CA TYR A 335 -5.28 -0.79 -17.76
C TYR A 335 -4.64 0.10 -18.82
N GLY A 336 -4.41 -0.41 -20.03
CA GLY A 336 -4.03 0.40 -21.19
C GLY A 336 -5.13 1.35 -21.64
N LEU A 337 -6.40 0.91 -21.62
CA LEU A 337 -7.56 1.78 -21.89
C LEU A 337 -7.72 2.85 -20.82
N VAL A 338 -7.57 2.49 -19.54
CA VAL A 338 -7.59 3.45 -18.43
C VAL A 338 -6.49 4.50 -18.60
N LEU A 339 -5.26 4.08 -18.89
CA LEU A 339 -4.14 5.01 -19.11
C LEU A 339 -4.39 5.94 -20.32
N ARG A 340 -5.07 5.45 -21.37
CA ARG A 340 -5.45 6.27 -22.53
C ARG A 340 -6.50 7.29 -22.14
N GLU A 341 -7.53 6.89 -21.41
CA GLU A 341 -8.57 7.80 -20.89
C GLU A 341 -7.96 8.89 -20.00
N ASP A 342 -7.01 8.52 -19.15
CA ASP A 342 -6.31 9.45 -18.25
C ASP A 342 -5.53 10.51 -19.02
N ARG A 343 -4.79 10.08 -20.05
CA ARG A 343 -4.01 10.96 -20.90
C ARG A 343 -4.88 11.90 -21.73
N GLN A 344 -6.04 11.44 -22.19
CA GLN A 344 -6.98 12.25 -22.96
C GLN A 344 -7.68 13.31 -22.10
N ALA A 345 -7.89 13.01 -20.82
CA ALA A 345 -8.57 13.92 -19.90
C ALA A 345 -7.66 14.96 -19.25
N LEU A 346 -6.34 14.69 -19.19
CA LEU A 346 -5.38 15.69 -18.80
C LEU A 346 -5.25 16.71 -19.95
N PRO A 347 -5.24 18.02 -19.65
CA PRO A 347 -4.95 19.03 -20.66
C PRO A 347 -3.66 18.64 -21.38
N ALA A 348 -3.64 18.76 -22.71
CA ALA A 348 -2.38 18.69 -23.44
C ALA A 348 -1.39 19.62 -22.72
N PRO A 349 -0.11 19.21 -22.54
CA PRO A 349 0.90 20.18 -22.15
C PRO A 349 0.70 21.37 -23.07
N GLU A 350 0.51 22.58 -22.54
CA GLU A 350 0.47 23.78 -23.36
C GLU A 350 1.65 23.62 -24.34
N GLU A 351 1.35 23.44 -25.63
CA GLU A 351 2.40 23.51 -26.64
C GLU A 351 3.13 24.79 -26.29
N PRO A 352 4.45 24.75 -26.07
CA PRO A 352 5.17 25.96 -25.74
C PRO A 352 4.79 26.92 -26.86
N SER A 353 4.01 27.95 -26.49
CA SER A 353 3.72 29.05 -27.39
C SER A 353 5.07 29.40 -27.99
N THR A 354 5.12 29.66 -29.29
CA THR A 354 6.37 30.04 -29.97
C THR A 354 7.04 31.31 -29.41
N GLY A 355 6.57 31.85 -28.28
CA GLY A 355 7.34 32.67 -27.35
C GLY A 355 7.91 31.83 -26.20
N THR A 356 9.23 31.91 -26.03
CA THR A 356 10.04 31.46 -24.90
C THR A 356 9.24 31.03 -23.66
N PRO A 357 9.38 29.79 -23.16
CA PRO A 357 8.65 29.36 -21.96
C PRO A 357 8.87 30.37 -20.84
N PRO A 358 7.84 30.80 -20.08
CA PRO A 358 8.04 31.69 -18.95
C PRO A 358 8.94 30.95 -17.96
N VAL A 359 10.21 31.36 -17.89
CA VAL A 359 11.15 30.83 -16.91
C VAL A 359 10.54 31.12 -15.55
N ARG A 360 10.00 30.10 -14.87
CA ARG A 360 9.52 30.23 -13.48
C ARG A 360 10.74 30.49 -12.60
N LYS A 361 11.08 31.76 -12.42
CA LYS A 361 12.16 32.18 -11.53
C LYS A 361 11.77 31.86 -10.10
N ALA A 362 12.67 31.23 -9.34
CA ALA A 362 12.52 31.17 -7.90
C ALA A 362 12.85 32.54 -7.31
N VAL A 363 11.85 33.23 -6.77
CA VAL A 363 12.00 34.58 -6.22
C VAL A 363 12.06 34.49 -4.70
N ILE A 364 13.18 34.92 -4.12
CA ILE A 364 13.33 35.11 -2.68
C ILE A 364 13.30 36.61 -2.41
N ALA A 365 12.50 37.08 -1.46
CA ALA A 365 12.54 38.47 -1.02
C ALA A 365 13.18 38.59 0.35
N LEU A 366 14.31 39.29 0.40
CA LEU A 366 14.96 39.73 1.63
C LEU A 366 14.34 41.07 2.04
N ALA A 367 13.44 41.02 3.03
CA ALA A 367 12.63 42.16 3.42
C ALA A 367 12.30 42.13 4.92
N THR A 368 11.85 43.24 5.48
CA THR A 368 11.41 43.33 6.89
C THR A 368 9.95 42.93 7.06
N GLU A 369 9.48 42.82 8.30
CA GLU A 369 8.06 42.58 8.59
C GLU A 369 7.15 43.68 8.04
N ALA A 370 7.63 44.93 7.99
CA ALA A 370 6.90 46.06 7.43
C ALA A 370 6.58 45.89 5.93
N ASP A 371 7.39 45.10 5.20
CA ASP A 371 7.27 44.89 3.76
C ASP A 371 6.26 43.79 3.36
N ARG A 372 5.71 43.05 4.33
CA ARG A 372 4.76 41.95 4.05
C ARG A 372 3.55 42.35 3.19
N PRO A 373 2.90 43.52 3.39
CA PRO A 373 1.79 43.94 2.53
C PRO A 373 2.21 44.13 1.07
N LEU A 374 3.42 44.67 0.84
CA LEU A 374 3.99 44.85 -0.49
C LEU A 374 4.27 43.51 -1.16
N LEU A 375 4.83 42.55 -0.42
CA LEU A 375 5.10 41.21 -0.94
C LEU A 375 3.82 40.47 -1.36
N ARG A 376 2.73 40.59 -0.60
CA ARG A 376 1.43 40.01 -1.00
C ARG A 376 0.90 40.63 -2.28
N ARG A 377 1.06 41.94 -2.46
CA ARG A 377 0.69 42.65 -3.70
C ARG A 377 1.55 42.18 -4.88
N MET A 378 2.86 41.99 -4.66
CA MET A 378 3.77 41.43 -5.66
C MET A 378 3.39 40.01 -6.06
N GLU A 379 3.09 39.13 -5.10
CA GLU A 379 2.61 37.76 -5.40
C GLU A 379 1.31 37.75 -6.20
N ALA A 380 0.35 38.60 -5.84
CA ALA A 380 -0.92 38.74 -6.55
C ALA A 380 -0.75 39.27 -7.98
N GLN A 381 0.20 40.18 -8.20
CA GLN A 381 0.45 40.80 -9.51
C GLN A 381 1.36 39.94 -10.41
N PHE A 382 2.36 39.27 -9.84
CA PHE A 382 3.34 38.48 -10.60
C PHE A 382 2.85 37.07 -10.90
N GLY A 383 1.92 36.53 -10.10
CA GLY A 383 1.46 35.15 -10.22
C GLY A 383 2.54 34.10 -9.89
N ILE A 384 3.63 34.53 -9.24
CA ILE A 384 4.76 33.69 -8.82
C ILE A 384 4.86 33.77 -7.29
N PRO A 385 4.99 32.64 -6.57
CA PRO A 385 5.18 32.66 -5.13
C PRO A 385 6.53 33.28 -4.75
N VAL A 386 6.55 34.18 -3.77
CA VAL A 386 7.75 34.88 -3.31
C VAL A 386 8.15 34.35 -1.93
N ARG A 387 9.30 33.69 -1.84
CA ARG A 387 9.79 33.16 -0.55
C ARG A 387 10.33 34.30 0.31
N PHE A 388 9.69 34.55 1.45
CA PHE A 388 10.08 35.61 2.38
C PHE A 388 11.26 35.19 3.26
N TRP A 389 12.35 35.96 3.21
CA TRP A 389 13.48 35.90 4.14
C TRP A 389 13.52 37.20 4.95
N GLN A 390 13.34 37.09 6.26
CA GLN A 390 13.23 38.26 7.13
C GLN A 390 14.60 38.89 7.39
N ARG A 391 14.71 40.18 7.11
CA ARG A 391 15.82 41.03 7.57
C ARG A 391 15.52 41.55 8.97
N LEU A 392 16.53 41.55 9.85
CA LEU A 392 16.40 41.88 11.28
C LEU A 392 16.70 43.35 11.62
N ASP A 393 16.84 44.21 10.61
CA ASP A 393 17.17 45.62 10.82
C ASP A 393 15.95 46.37 11.40
N PRO A 394 16.09 47.03 12.57
CA PRO A 394 14.95 47.56 13.32
C PRO A 394 14.31 48.83 12.75
N ASP A 395 14.99 49.55 11.84
CA ASP A 395 14.59 50.90 11.37
C ASP A 395 14.26 50.99 9.87
N ALA A 396 13.94 49.88 9.21
CA ALA A 396 13.61 49.91 7.78
C ALA A 396 12.13 50.20 7.53
N GLU A 397 11.83 51.34 6.91
CA GLU A 397 10.49 51.66 6.39
C GLU A 397 10.22 50.94 5.07
N ALA A 398 8.97 50.51 4.87
CA ALA A 398 8.54 49.85 3.65
C ALA A 398 8.37 50.87 2.50
N PRO A 399 8.97 50.64 1.32
CA PRO A 399 8.81 51.56 0.19
C PRO A 399 7.39 51.49 -0.37
N THR A 400 6.82 52.65 -0.69
CA THR A 400 5.55 52.74 -1.43
C THR A 400 5.81 52.66 -2.92
N LEU A 401 5.59 51.48 -3.52
CA LEU A 401 5.70 51.27 -4.96
C LEU A 401 4.38 51.49 -5.70
N THR A 402 4.47 52.17 -6.84
CA THR A 402 3.41 52.31 -7.84
C THR A 402 3.24 51.02 -8.66
N ASP A 403 2.09 50.86 -9.33
CA ASP A 403 1.84 49.68 -10.20
C ASP A 403 2.83 49.60 -11.38
N GLU A 404 3.34 50.75 -11.83
CA GLU A 404 4.32 50.85 -12.92
C GLU A 404 5.70 50.34 -12.47
N GLU A 405 6.14 50.70 -11.26
CA GLU A 405 7.39 50.19 -10.68
C GLU A 405 7.33 48.69 -10.37
N LEU A 406 6.15 48.18 -10.00
CA LEU A 406 5.92 46.75 -9.82
C LEU A 406 6.03 46.01 -11.16
N ARG A 407 5.46 46.55 -12.25
CA ARG A 407 5.62 46.00 -13.61
C ARG A 407 7.08 46.02 -14.07
N ALA A 408 7.78 47.13 -13.89
CA ALA A 408 9.21 47.22 -14.20
C ALA A 408 10.05 46.21 -13.39
N THR A 409 9.66 45.92 -12.16
CA THR A 409 10.29 44.87 -11.34
C THR A 409 10.01 43.47 -11.88
N GLN A 410 8.78 43.20 -12.32
CA GLN A 410 8.41 41.94 -12.97
C GLN A 410 9.23 41.69 -14.24
N GLU A 411 9.40 42.72 -15.08
CA GLU A 411 10.23 42.64 -16.30
C GLU A 411 11.70 42.39 -15.97
N ARG A 412 12.25 43.05 -14.95
CA ARG A 412 13.62 42.81 -14.48
C ARG A 412 13.82 41.39 -13.96
N ILE A 413 12.84 40.82 -13.26
CA ILE A 413 12.86 39.42 -12.82
C ILE A 413 12.86 38.47 -14.03
N ALA A 414 12.01 38.73 -15.03
CA ALA A 414 11.93 37.91 -16.23
C ALA A 414 13.24 37.93 -17.05
N GLN A 415 13.88 39.09 -17.17
CA GLN A 415 15.13 39.28 -17.91
C GLN A 415 16.39 38.88 -17.12
N ALA A 416 16.28 38.66 -15.80
CA ALA A 416 17.43 38.30 -14.97
C ALA A 416 18.08 36.98 -15.42
N PRO A 417 19.42 36.88 -15.45
CA PRO A 417 20.10 35.64 -15.81
C PRO A 417 19.92 34.53 -14.75
N GLY A 418 19.74 33.29 -15.18
CA GLY A 418 19.58 32.12 -14.30
C GLY A 418 18.16 31.96 -13.73
N ASP A 419 17.91 30.87 -13.02
CA ASP A 419 16.55 30.49 -12.61
C ASP A 419 16.15 30.99 -11.22
N ARG A 420 17.02 31.76 -10.56
CA ARG A 420 16.79 32.26 -9.20
C ARG A 420 17.14 33.73 -9.06
N VAL A 421 16.32 34.44 -8.31
CA VAL A 421 16.42 35.89 -8.09
C VAL A 421 16.18 36.20 -6.62
N LEU A 422 17.04 37.02 -6.05
CA LEU A 422 16.90 37.62 -4.73
C LEU A 422 16.43 39.07 -4.89
N LEU A 423 15.30 39.41 -4.30
CA LEU A 423 14.79 40.77 -4.18
C LEU A 423 15.27 41.37 -2.87
N THR A 424 16.01 42.47 -2.91
CA THR A 424 16.32 43.24 -1.71
C THR A 424 15.44 44.47 -1.67
N ILE A 425 14.70 44.64 -0.58
CA ILE A 425 13.77 45.76 -0.37
C ILE A 425 14.41 46.75 0.61
N ASP A 426 14.50 48.01 0.19
CA ASP A 426 14.97 49.12 1.02
C ASP A 426 14.18 50.40 0.71
N ALA A 427 14.47 51.49 1.42
CA ALA A 427 13.81 52.77 1.24
C ALA A 427 13.96 53.37 -0.18
N SER A 428 14.91 52.88 -0.98
CA SER A 428 15.12 53.29 -2.37
C SER A 428 14.34 52.44 -3.39
N GLY A 429 13.68 51.36 -2.94
CA GLY A 429 12.79 50.53 -3.73
C GLY A 429 13.18 49.05 -3.73
N VAL A 430 12.91 48.37 -4.86
CA VAL A 430 13.20 46.93 -5.04
C VAL A 430 14.35 46.73 -6.02
N ARG A 431 15.40 46.06 -5.56
CA ARG A 431 16.53 45.64 -6.38
C ARG A 431 16.46 44.14 -6.64
N VAL A 432 16.67 43.77 -7.91
CA VAL A 432 16.62 42.41 -8.44
C VAL A 432 18.05 41.89 -8.57
N VAL A 433 18.41 40.85 -7.82
CA VAL A 433 19.75 40.25 -7.83
C VAL A 433 19.66 38.79 -8.30
N PRO A 434 20.11 38.47 -9.53
CA PRO A 434 20.22 37.08 -9.97
C PRO A 434 21.30 36.35 -9.15
N TYR A 435 21.03 35.11 -8.75
CA TYR A 435 22.01 34.31 -8.01
C TYR A 435 21.94 32.82 -8.38
N ARG A 436 22.98 32.08 -8.02
CA ARG A 436 23.06 30.61 -8.15
C ARG A 436 23.69 30.06 -6.88
N GLU A 437 23.13 28.97 -6.34
CA GLU A 437 23.80 28.17 -5.31
C GLU A 437 24.91 27.36 -5.99
N VAL A 438 26.14 27.50 -5.51
CA VAL A 438 27.32 26.76 -6.00
C VAL A 438 27.66 25.65 -5.03
#